data_AF-A0A847NU51-F1
#
_entry.id   AF-A0A847NU51-F1
#
_cell.length_a   1.000
_cell.length_b   1.000
_cell.length_c   1.000
_cell.angle_alpha   90.00
_cell.angle_beta   90.00
_cell.angle_gamma   90.00
#
_symmetry.space_group_name_H-M   'P 1'
#
loop_
_entity.id
_entity.type
_entity.pdbx_description
1 polymer ?
#
loop_
_entity_poly.entity_id
_entity_poly.type
_entity_poly.pdbx_seq_one_letter_code
_entity_poly.pdbx_strand_id
1 'polypeptide(L)'
;MINYLKQLNITEEQIAKLNSFLHPEILENLSLMQNNVMEVLSFLKEFGVKNIFDIVKFRPDICFKNKDDLIKDLTVFDKELLLFVFNNDIDDLINFNI
;
A
#
# COMPACT_ATOMS: atom_id res chain seq x y z
N MET A 1 14.67 -3.64 8.68
CA MET A 1 13.30 -3.29 9.11
C MET A 1 12.79 -2.18 8.22
N ILE A 2 11.50 -2.18 7.95
CA ILE A 2 10.74 -1.30 7.04
C ILE A 2 10.70 0.20 7.45
N ASN A 3 11.74 0.69 8.13
CA ASN A 3 11.89 2.06 8.63
C ASN A 3 11.88 3.12 7.52
N TYR A 4 12.17 2.73 6.28
CA TYR A 4 12.10 3.63 5.12
C TYR A 4 10.66 4.16 4.91
N LEU A 5 9.63 3.44 5.37
CA LEU A 5 8.24 3.87 5.29
C LEU A 5 7.95 5.16 6.08
N LYS A 6 8.84 5.58 6.99
CA LYS A 6 8.74 6.90 7.66
C LYS A 6 8.74 8.05 6.64
N GLN A 7 9.38 7.87 5.48
CA GLN A 7 9.37 8.85 4.39
C GLN A 7 7.97 9.11 3.82
N LEU A 8 7.03 8.18 4.04
CA LEU A 8 5.65 8.26 3.56
C LEU A 8 4.67 8.75 4.64
N ASN A 9 5.17 9.27 5.76
CA ASN A 9 4.41 9.67 6.96
C ASN A 9 3.85 8.50 7.78
N ILE A 10 4.41 7.29 7.65
CA ILE A 10 4.09 6.18 8.57
C ILE A 10 4.89 6.39 9.85
N THR A 11 4.20 6.56 10.98
CA THR A 11 4.82 6.86 12.26
C THR A 11 5.60 5.67 12.82
N GLU A 12 6.48 5.93 13.79
CA GLU A 12 7.22 4.88 14.46
C GLU A 12 6.32 3.87 15.18
N GLU A 13 5.24 4.35 15.81
CA GLU A 13 4.23 3.49 16.43
C GLU A 13 3.52 2.61 15.39
N GLN A 14 3.22 3.16 14.22
CA GLN A 14 2.63 2.39 13.12
C GLN A 14 3.60 1.34 12.59
N ILE A 15 4.89 1.66 12.45
CA ILE A 15 5.90 0.69 12.04
C ILE A 15 6.03 -0.44 13.07
N ALA A 16 6.00 -0.13 14.38
CA ALA A 16 5.99 -1.15 15.43
C ALA A 16 4.75 -2.06 15.32
N LYS A 17 3.58 -1.49 15.01
CA LYS A 17 2.36 -2.27 14.73
C LYS A 17 2.52 -3.16 13.49
N LEU A 18 3.09 -2.66 12.41
CA LEU A 18 3.34 -3.47 11.20
C LEU A 18 4.27 -4.65 11.50
N ASN A 19 5.37 -4.41 12.23
CA ASN A 19 6.34 -5.46 12.60
C ASN A 19 5.74 -6.55 13.50
N SER A 20 4.68 -6.24 14.26
CA SER A 20 3.99 -7.22 15.12
C SER A 20 2.80 -7.89 14.44
N PHE A 21 2.19 -7.23 13.46
CA PHE A 21 0.99 -7.71 12.77
C PHE A 21 1.32 -8.56 11.53
N LEU A 22 2.31 -8.15 10.73
CA LEU A 22 2.62 -8.80 9.47
C LEU A 22 3.45 -10.07 9.67
N HIS A 23 3.23 -11.06 8.80
CA HIS A 23 4.04 -12.26 8.77
C HIS A 23 5.52 -11.93 8.48
N PRO A 24 6.50 -12.63 9.08
CA PRO A 24 7.92 -12.35 8.86
C PRO A 24 8.34 -12.32 7.39
N GLU A 25 7.78 -13.20 6.57
CA GLU A 25 8.03 -13.24 5.12
C GLU A 25 7.57 -11.97 4.40
N ILE A 26 6.44 -11.39 4.81
CA ILE A 26 5.95 -10.12 4.24
C ILE A 26 6.90 -8.98 4.64
N LEU A 27 7.37 -8.97 5.89
CA LEU A 27 8.33 -7.97 6.38
C LEU A 27 9.68 -8.07 5.67
N GLU A 28 10.11 -9.29 5.37
CA GLU A 28 11.31 -9.55 4.57
C GLU A 28 11.13 -9.03 3.14
N ASN A 29 10.03 -9.37 2.46
CA ASN A 29 9.73 -8.89 1.12
C ASN A 29 9.63 -7.37 1.05
N LEU A 30 8.96 -6.72 2.01
CA LEU A 30 8.95 -5.25 2.12
C LEU A 30 10.36 -4.69 2.27
N SER A 31 11.25 -5.38 2.97
CA SER A 31 12.64 -4.93 3.13
C SER A 31 13.46 -5.12 1.84
N LEU A 32 13.29 -6.24 1.13
CA LEU A 32 14.00 -6.56 -0.11
C LEU A 32 13.54 -5.70 -1.30
N MET A 33 12.25 -5.40 -1.37
CA MET A 33 11.62 -4.67 -2.48
C MET A 33 11.44 -3.17 -2.21
N GLN A 34 12.25 -2.58 -1.32
CA GLN A 34 12.09 -1.21 -0.84
C GLN A 34 11.84 -0.18 -1.95
N ASN A 35 12.59 -0.23 -3.06
CA ASN A 35 12.44 0.73 -4.15
C ASN A 35 11.06 0.62 -4.83
N ASN A 36 10.61 -0.61 -5.12
CA ASN A 36 9.29 -0.86 -5.71
C ASN A 36 8.18 -0.43 -4.75
N VAL A 37 8.29 -0.80 -3.48
CA VAL A 37 7.31 -0.42 -2.45
C VAL A 37 7.21 1.09 -2.35
N MET A 38 8.34 1.80 -2.30
CA MET A 38 8.34 3.26 -2.25
C MET A 38 7.71 3.88 -3.50
N GLU A 39 7.99 3.34 -4.68
CA GLU A 39 7.41 3.83 -5.93
C GLU A 39 5.88 3.65 -5.96
N VAL A 40 5.39 2.46 -5.61
CA VAL A 40 3.96 2.14 -5.55
C VAL A 40 3.24 3.02 -4.53
N LEU A 41 3.75 3.10 -3.30
CA LEU A 41 3.07 3.85 -2.24
C LEU A 41 3.12 5.36 -2.47
N SER A 42 4.20 5.87 -3.09
CA SER A 42 4.27 7.29 -3.50
C SER A 42 3.23 7.58 -4.57
N PHE A 43 3.11 6.72 -5.58
CA PHE A 43 2.07 6.83 -6.60
C PHE A 43 0.66 6.81 -6.00
N LEU A 44 0.34 5.89 -5.08
CA LEU A 44 -0.98 5.84 -4.43
C LEU A 44 -1.27 7.12 -3.64
N LYS A 45 -0.25 7.71 -3.00
CA LYS A 45 -0.37 8.99 -2.29
C LYS A 45 -0.66 10.14 -3.25
N GLU A 46 0.03 10.19 -4.40
CA GLU A 46 -0.23 11.15 -5.48
C GLU A 46 -1.61 10.94 -6.13
N PHE A 47 -2.07 9.69 -6.23
CA PHE A 47 -3.39 9.35 -6.74
C PHE A 47 -4.50 9.90 -5.84
N GLY A 48 -4.23 10.05 -4.55
CA GLY A 48 -5.11 10.67 -3.55
C GLY A 48 -5.43 9.77 -2.35
N VAL A 49 -4.79 8.62 -2.22
CA VAL A 49 -4.99 7.72 -1.08
C VAL A 49 -4.36 8.34 0.17
N LYS A 50 -5.17 8.48 1.23
CA LYS A 50 -4.74 9.18 2.45
C LYS A 50 -4.10 8.21 3.45
N ASN A 51 -4.61 6.99 3.54
CA ASN A 51 -4.17 6.03 4.54
C ASN A 51 -3.24 4.94 3.98
N ILE A 52 -2.01 5.34 3.67
CA ILE A 52 -0.96 4.42 3.17
C ILE A 52 -0.64 3.32 4.19
N PHE A 53 -0.78 3.59 5.48
CA PHE A 53 -0.55 2.59 6.53
C PHE A 53 -1.50 1.40 6.41
N ASP A 54 -2.79 1.65 6.13
CA ASP A 54 -3.78 0.59 5.99
C ASP A 54 -3.50 -0.27 4.74
N ILE A 55 -2.98 0.32 3.66
CA ILE A 55 -2.51 -0.44 2.48
C ILE A 55 -1.44 -1.45 2.89
N VAL A 56 -0.38 -0.97 3.55
CA VAL A 56 0.74 -1.85 3.95
C VAL A 56 0.27 -2.93 4.94
N LYS A 57 -0.71 -2.61 5.79
CA LYS A 57 -1.21 -3.52 6.83
C LYS A 57 -2.15 -4.59 6.28
N PHE A 58 -3.13 -4.22 5.47
CA PHE A 58 -4.23 -5.09 5.07
C PHE A 58 -4.08 -5.64 3.65
N ARG A 59 -3.45 -4.88 2.76
CA ARG A 59 -3.19 -5.26 1.36
C ARG A 59 -1.72 -5.10 0.99
N PRO A 60 -0.78 -5.76 1.72
CA PRO A 60 0.65 -5.69 1.43
C PRO A 60 1.01 -6.18 0.03
N ASP A 61 0.17 -7.04 -0.56
CA ASP A 61 0.31 -7.52 -1.93
C ASP A 61 0.30 -6.39 -2.97
N ILE A 62 -0.49 -5.31 -2.74
CA ILE A 62 -0.49 -4.12 -3.61
C ILE A 62 0.88 -3.46 -3.64
N CYS A 63 1.60 -3.42 -2.51
CA CYS A 63 2.94 -2.83 -2.40
C CYS A 63 3.98 -3.54 -3.27
N PHE A 64 3.70 -4.78 -3.67
CA PHE A 64 4.60 -5.61 -4.48
C PHE A 64 4.25 -5.61 -5.97
N LYS A 65 3.14 -4.98 -6.36
CA LYS A 65 2.79 -4.80 -7.78
C LYS A 65 3.83 -3.89 -8.47
N ASN A 66 3.95 -4.05 -9.78
CA ASN A 66 4.63 -3.07 -10.61
C ASN A 66 3.74 -1.81 -10.71
N LYS A 67 4.33 -0.61 -10.64
CA LYS A 67 3.59 0.65 -10.73
C LYS A 67 2.74 0.75 -12.01
N ASP A 68 3.28 0.38 -13.16
CA ASP A 68 2.59 0.50 -14.45
C ASP A 68 1.39 -0.43 -14.53
N ASP A 69 1.47 -1.62 -13.95
CA ASP A 69 0.35 -2.55 -13.89
C ASP A 69 -0.71 -2.09 -12.90
N LEU A 70 -0.30 -1.55 -11.74
CA LEU A 70 -1.22 -0.92 -10.81
C LEU A 70 -1.96 0.27 -11.45
N ILE A 71 -1.26 1.12 -12.22
CA ILE A 71 -1.90 2.21 -12.96
C ILE A 71 -2.98 1.66 -13.91
N LYS A 72 -2.66 0.61 -14.68
CA LYS A 72 -3.65 -0.01 -15.57
C LYS A 72 -4.86 -0.50 -14.79
N ASP A 73 -4.66 -1.25 -13.71
CA ASP A 73 -5.73 -1.77 -12.86
C ASP A 73 -6.65 -0.64 -12.34
N LEU A 74 -6.06 0.47 -11.88
CA LEU A 74 -6.81 1.60 -11.34
C LEU A 74 -7.54 2.42 -12.42
N THR A 75 -7.01 2.52 -13.64
CA THR A 75 -7.64 3.30 -14.71
C THR A 75 -8.93 2.69 -15.27
N VAL A 76 -9.23 1.43 -14.95
CA VAL A 76 -10.46 0.75 -15.38
C VAL A 76 -11.69 1.27 -14.64
N PHE A 77 -11.52 1.84 -13.45
CA PHE A 77 -12.61 2.23 -12.57
C PHE A 77 -12.68 3.74 -12.40
N ASP A 78 -13.86 4.21 -11.94
CA ASP A 78 -14.02 5.61 -11.56
C ASP A 78 -13.10 5.96 -10.38
N LYS A 79 -12.40 7.09 -10.52
CA LYS A 79 -11.40 7.52 -9.53
C LYS A 79 -12.01 7.83 -8.17
N GLU A 80 -13.19 8.45 -8.13
CA GLU A 80 -13.84 8.80 -6.86
C GLU A 80 -14.28 7.54 -6.12
N LEU A 81 -14.81 6.56 -6.85
CA LEU A 81 -15.15 5.25 -6.31
C LEU A 81 -13.92 4.54 -5.73
N LEU A 82 -12.82 4.48 -6.48
CA LEU A 82 -11.58 3.86 -5.99
C LEU A 82 -11.06 4.55 -4.73
N LEU A 83 -10.98 5.88 -4.74
CA LEU A 83 -10.54 6.64 -3.57
C LEU A 83 -11.48 6.43 -2.37
N PHE A 84 -12.79 6.27 -2.61
CA PHE A 84 -13.73 5.94 -1.55
C PHE A 84 -13.38 4.57 -0.92
N VAL A 85 -13.17 3.54 -1.74
CA VAL A 85 -12.81 2.19 -1.28
C VAL A 85 -11.47 2.18 -0.54
N PHE A 86 -10.42 2.76 -1.13
CA PHE A 86 -9.08 2.85 -0.51
C PHE A 86 -9.08 3.51 0.88
N ASN A 87 -9.97 4.46 1.11
CA ASN A 87 -9.98 5.25 2.34
C ASN A 87 -10.98 4.74 3.40
N ASN A 88 -11.91 3.84 3.05
CA ASN A 88 -12.95 3.36 3.98
C ASN A 88 -12.93 1.84 4.15
N ASP A 89 -12.86 1.07 3.06
CA ASP A 89 -13.00 -0.39 3.07
C ASP A 89 -11.94 -1.04 2.16
N ILE A 90 -10.69 -0.99 2.58
CA ILE A 90 -9.55 -1.40 1.73
C ILE A 90 -9.59 -2.87 1.29
N ASP A 91 -10.22 -3.74 2.06
CA ASP A 91 -10.38 -5.15 1.73
C ASP A 91 -11.29 -5.34 0.50
N ASP A 92 -12.22 -4.41 0.25
CA ASP A 92 -13.13 -4.46 -0.89
C ASP A 92 -12.41 -4.27 -2.23
N LEU A 93 -11.15 -3.79 -2.24
CA LEU A 93 -10.32 -3.72 -3.45
C LEU A 93 -10.20 -5.08 -4.16
N ILE A 94 -10.29 -6.19 -3.42
CA ILE A 94 -10.29 -7.55 -3.97
C ILE A 94 -11.46 -7.71 -4.98
N ASN A 95 -12.62 -7.10 -4.72
CA ASN A 95 -13.78 -7.16 -5.61
C ASN A 95 -13.56 -6.42 -6.93
N PHE A 96 -12.55 -5.56 -7.00
CA PHE A 96 -12.14 -4.83 -8.19
C PHE A 96 -10.96 -5.50 -8.92
N ASN A 97 -10.55 -6.70 -8.47
CA ASN A 97 -9.31 -7.36 -8.89
C ASN A 97 -8.05 -6.50 -8.65
N ILE A 98 -8.12 -5.56 -7.70
CA ILE A 98 -7.00 -4.71 -7.29
C ILE A 98 -6.35 -5.31 -6.08
#